data_AF-A0A8S3JS77-F1
#
_entry.id   AF-A0A8S3JS77-F1
#
_cell.length_a   1.000
_cell.length_b   1.000
_cell.length_c   1.000
_cell.angle_alpha   90.00
_cell.angle_beta   90.00
_cell.angle_gamma   90.00
#
_symmetry.space_group_name_H-M   'P 1'
#
loop_
_entity.id
_entity.type
_entity.pdbx_description
1 polymer ?
#
loop_
_entity_poly.entity_id
_entity_poly.type
_entity_poly.pdbx_seq_one_letter_code
_entity_poly.pdbx_strand_id
1 'polypeptide(L)'
;QLHGITISEPPYHSFVVYGDDQTFHMSVSSYHQVGSWYWQTDGLEIYRGSSLENTFFHSNDDVLKIYHSDVIVRNIVVWKNENGPVIQWGWSPRTINNVTVDQIDIIHNRIWWSDVKHNTCIINSATHYADTESTNTADPNQLIKNLIISNIRSEGMNSCAMRIYALSSTQSITIENLWIEQWNQLNKSSQISIFKAYKDKNGNQV
;
A
#
# COMPACT_ATOMS: atom_id res chain seq x y z
N GLN A 1 -5.27 -19.53 -9.57
CA GLN A 1 -5.58 -19.67 -8.13
C GLN A 1 -4.28 -19.85 -7.37
N LEU A 2 -4.12 -19.19 -6.23
CA LEU A 2 -2.99 -19.36 -5.30
C LEU A 2 -3.57 -19.65 -3.91
N HIS A 3 -3.30 -20.83 -3.35
CA HIS A 3 -3.97 -21.25 -2.12
C HIS A 3 -3.06 -22.04 -1.19
N GLY A 4 -3.12 -21.75 0.11
CA GLY A 4 -2.57 -22.59 1.18
C GLY A 4 -1.05 -22.61 1.31
N ILE A 5 -0.31 -21.97 0.40
CA ILE A 5 1.16 -22.02 0.44
C ILE A 5 1.72 -21.02 1.45
N THR A 6 2.87 -21.38 2.00
CA THR A 6 3.73 -20.48 2.77
C THR A 6 5.02 -20.25 1.99
N ILE A 7 5.32 -19.00 1.67
CA ILE A 7 6.65 -18.61 1.19
C ILE A 7 7.50 -18.15 2.39
N SER A 8 8.78 -18.51 2.38
CA SER A 8 9.70 -18.18 3.47
C SER A 8 10.98 -17.57 2.90
N GLU A 9 11.49 -16.55 3.58
CA GLU A 9 12.78 -15.89 3.29
C GLU A 9 12.93 -15.48 1.82
N PRO A 10 11.95 -14.73 1.25
CA PRO A 10 12.09 -14.27 -0.12
C PRO A 10 13.32 -13.35 -0.24
N PRO A 11 14.16 -13.53 -1.28
CA PRO A 11 15.35 -12.71 -1.48
C PRO A 11 15.03 -11.35 -2.14
N TYR A 12 13.80 -11.18 -2.63
CA TYR A 12 13.31 -10.01 -3.38
C TYR A 12 11.78 -10.00 -3.39
N HIS A 13 11.15 -9.29 -4.35
CA HIS A 13 9.69 -9.22 -4.50
C HIS A 13 9.10 -10.65 -4.54
N SER A 14 8.06 -10.90 -3.74
CA SER A 14 7.48 -12.23 -3.60
C SER A 14 6.71 -12.73 -4.83
N PHE A 15 6.12 -11.80 -5.59
CA PHE A 15 5.27 -12.13 -6.73
C PHE A 15 5.25 -11.00 -7.76
N VAL A 16 5.26 -11.37 -9.05
CA VAL A 16 5.08 -10.45 -10.17
C VAL A 16 4.52 -11.20 -11.37
N VAL A 17 3.67 -10.52 -12.13
CA VAL A 17 3.21 -10.94 -13.47
C VAL A 17 3.64 -9.88 -14.47
N TYR A 18 4.19 -10.34 -15.59
CA TYR A 18 4.54 -9.51 -16.74
C TYR A 18 3.66 -9.88 -17.93
N GLY A 19 3.43 -8.93 -18.83
CA GLY A 19 2.59 -9.11 -20.01
C GLY A 19 1.31 -8.30 -19.91
N ASP A 20 0.22 -8.82 -20.50
CA ASP A 20 -1.11 -8.22 -20.36
C ASP A 20 -1.67 -8.52 -18.96
N ASP A 21 -1.55 -7.55 -18.08
CA ASP A 21 -1.96 -7.63 -16.68
C ASP A 21 -3.46 -7.38 -16.47
N GLN A 22 -4.19 -6.97 -17.52
CA GLN A 22 -5.63 -6.73 -17.46
C GLN A 22 -6.46 -8.03 -17.55
N THR A 23 -5.87 -9.08 -18.11
CA THR A 23 -6.52 -10.38 -18.34
C THR A 23 -6.05 -11.47 -17.36
N PHE A 24 -5.14 -11.15 -16.45
CA PHE A 24 -4.70 -12.05 -15.39
C PHE A 24 -5.49 -11.85 -14.10
N HIS A 25 -6.39 -12.77 -13.81
CA HIS A 25 -7.23 -12.74 -12.60
C HIS A 25 -6.74 -13.73 -11.54
N MET A 26 -6.57 -13.26 -10.32
CA MET A 26 -6.15 -14.06 -9.19
C MET A 26 -7.31 -14.29 -8.21
N SER A 27 -7.34 -15.50 -7.67
CA SER A 27 -8.04 -15.79 -6.42
C SER A 27 -7.00 -16.36 -5.48
N VAL A 28 -6.71 -15.58 -4.44
CA VAL A 28 -5.69 -15.88 -3.43
C VAL A 28 -6.36 -16.08 -2.07
N SER A 29 -6.12 -17.22 -1.43
CA SER A 29 -6.65 -17.50 -0.09
C SER A 29 -5.71 -18.36 0.74
N SER A 30 -5.63 -18.11 2.06
CA SER A 30 -4.76 -18.90 2.95
C SER A 30 -3.30 -18.92 2.52
N TYR A 31 -2.84 -17.86 1.86
CA TYR A 31 -1.45 -17.63 1.52
C TYR A 31 -0.72 -17.04 2.73
N HIS A 32 0.56 -17.37 2.90
CA HIS A 32 1.37 -16.84 3.98
C HIS A 32 2.76 -16.45 3.47
N GLN A 33 3.26 -15.31 3.91
CA GLN A 33 4.65 -14.89 3.70
C GLN A 33 5.33 -14.71 5.05
N VAL A 34 6.47 -15.39 5.24
CA VAL A 34 7.27 -15.35 6.49
C VAL A 34 8.75 -15.10 6.20
N GLY A 35 9.52 -14.68 7.20
CA GLY A 35 10.97 -14.52 7.07
C GLY A 35 11.43 -13.42 6.08
N SER A 36 10.57 -12.47 5.72
CA SER A 36 10.91 -11.33 4.85
C SER A 36 11.78 -10.28 5.55
N TRP A 37 13.05 -10.62 5.76
CA TRP A 37 14.02 -9.79 6.48
C TRP A 37 14.60 -8.66 5.62
N TYR A 38 14.82 -8.94 4.33
CA TYR A 38 15.46 -8.00 3.40
C TYR A 38 14.50 -6.91 2.93
N TRP A 39 15.01 -5.72 2.62
CA TRP A 39 14.24 -4.74 1.84
C TRP A 39 13.82 -5.32 0.48
N GLN A 40 12.81 -4.71 -0.14
CA GLN A 40 12.25 -5.19 -1.41
C GLN A 40 11.66 -6.60 -1.29
N THR A 41 11.19 -6.97 -0.10
CA THR A 41 10.43 -8.20 0.12
C THR A 41 8.94 -7.88 0.19
N ASP A 42 8.46 -7.27 -0.89
CA ASP A 42 7.06 -6.90 -1.12
C ASP A 42 6.13 -8.06 -0.77
N GLY A 43 4.93 -7.73 -0.32
CA GLY A 43 3.82 -8.67 -0.40
C GLY A 43 3.33 -8.81 -1.84
N LEU A 44 2.03 -9.02 -2.01
CA LEU A 44 1.48 -9.27 -3.34
C LEU A 44 1.04 -7.97 -4.04
N GLU A 45 1.33 -7.91 -5.34
CA GLU A 45 0.57 -7.09 -6.28
C GLU A 45 -0.72 -7.82 -6.65
N ILE A 46 -1.86 -7.16 -6.38
CA ILE A 46 -3.17 -7.73 -6.64
C ILE A 46 -3.69 -7.19 -7.98
N TYR A 47 -3.67 -8.03 -9.00
CA TYR A 47 -4.00 -7.69 -10.38
C TYR A 47 -5.50 -7.45 -10.61
N ARG A 48 -5.87 -6.93 -11.78
CA ARG A 48 -7.26 -6.56 -12.10
C ARG A 48 -8.24 -7.71 -11.86
N GLY A 49 -9.41 -7.40 -11.29
CA GLY A 49 -10.48 -8.41 -11.14
C GLY A 49 -10.14 -9.51 -10.12
N SER A 50 -9.15 -9.28 -9.26
CA SER A 50 -8.62 -10.30 -8.35
C SER A 50 -9.17 -10.18 -6.93
N SER A 51 -9.07 -11.28 -6.19
CA SER A 51 -9.39 -11.35 -4.76
C SER A 51 -8.22 -11.92 -3.94
N LEU A 52 -8.04 -11.36 -2.75
CA LEU A 52 -7.06 -11.81 -1.75
C LEU A 52 -7.74 -11.88 -0.37
N GLU A 53 -7.73 -13.06 0.26
CA GLU A 53 -8.35 -13.21 1.57
C GLU A 53 -7.65 -14.19 2.51
N ASN A 54 -7.92 -14.08 3.82
CA ASN A 54 -7.49 -15.03 4.85
C ASN A 54 -5.97 -15.30 4.82
N THR A 55 -5.17 -14.25 4.82
CA THR A 55 -3.74 -14.32 4.49
C THR A 55 -2.88 -13.64 5.56
N PHE A 56 -1.65 -14.12 5.74
CA PHE A 56 -0.65 -13.50 6.63
C PHE A 56 0.54 -12.95 5.82
N PHE A 57 0.99 -11.74 6.17
CA PHE A 57 2.22 -11.17 5.63
C PHE A 57 3.19 -10.76 6.74
N HIS A 58 4.39 -11.31 6.72
CA HIS A 58 5.59 -10.65 7.23
C HIS A 58 6.33 -10.04 6.04
N SER A 59 6.58 -8.73 6.02
CA SER A 59 7.17 -8.05 4.86
C SER A 59 7.95 -6.80 5.26
N ASN A 60 9.05 -6.52 4.53
CA ASN A 60 9.90 -5.33 4.71
C ASN A 60 9.90 -4.39 3.51
N ASP A 61 8.78 -4.36 2.78
CA ASP A 61 8.46 -3.37 1.76
C ASP A 61 6.94 -3.25 1.58
N ASP A 62 6.45 -2.60 0.53
CA ASP A 62 5.01 -2.49 0.21
C ASP A 62 4.28 -3.85 0.39
N VAL A 63 3.34 -3.94 1.35
CA VAL A 63 2.69 -5.22 1.70
C VAL A 63 1.52 -5.53 0.76
N LEU A 64 0.59 -4.59 0.61
CA LEU A 64 -0.59 -4.70 -0.25
C LEU A 64 -0.47 -3.66 -1.36
N LYS A 65 -0.06 -4.10 -2.55
CA LYS A 65 0.14 -3.24 -3.72
C LYS A 65 -1.16 -3.16 -4.53
N ILE A 66 -1.91 -2.10 -4.27
CA ILE A 66 -3.22 -1.80 -4.86
C ILE A 66 -3.00 -1.00 -6.14
N TYR A 67 -2.62 -1.68 -7.21
CA TYR A 67 -2.23 -1.05 -8.49
C TYR A 67 -3.28 -1.18 -9.59
N HIS A 68 -4.34 -1.96 -9.33
CA HIS A 68 -5.30 -2.39 -10.34
C HIS A 68 -6.75 -2.18 -9.90
N SER A 69 -7.65 -2.17 -10.89
CA SER A 69 -9.09 -2.00 -10.68
C SER A 69 -9.79 -3.32 -10.31
N ASP A 70 -11.00 -3.24 -9.78
CA ASP A 70 -11.88 -4.38 -9.52
C ASP A 70 -11.24 -5.39 -8.54
N VAL A 71 -10.59 -4.88 -7.49
CA VAL A 71 -9.83 -5.67 -6.51
C VAL A 71 -10.56 -5.75 -5.18
N ILE A 72 -10.60 -6.94 -4.58
CA ILE A 72 -11.12 -7.16 -3.23
C ILE A 72 -10.02 -7.79 -2.35
N VAL A 73 -9.66 -7.12 -1.27
CA VAL A 73 -8.73 -7.62 -0.25
C VAL A 73 -9.46 -7.67 1.09
N ARG A 74 -9.44 -8.81 1.79
CA ARG A 74 -10.06 -8.89 3.12
C ARG A 74 -9.45 -9.89 4.08
N ASN A 75 -9.59 -9.64 5.38
CA ASN A 75 -9.12 -10.54 6.44
C ASN A 75 -7.63 -10.87 6.30
N ILE A 76 -6.80 -9.84 6.43
CA ILE A 76 -5.35 -9.93 6.29
C ILE A 76 -4.69 -9.61 7.62
N VAL A 77 -3.77 -10.46 8.06
CA VAL A 77 -2.91 -10.20 9.21
C VAL A 77 -1.53 -9.79 8.73
N VAL A 78 -0.98 -8.71 9.28
CA VAL A 78 0.29 -8.13 8.86
C VAL A 78 1.24 -7.98 10.04
N TRP A 79 2.44 -8.55 9.89
CA TRP A 79 3.64 -8.20 10.65
C TRP A 79 4.57 -7.36 9.77
N LYS A 80 4.49 -6.05 9.91
CA LYS A 80 5.30 -5.11 9.14
C LYS A 80 6.71 -4.98 9.74
N ASN A 81 7.74 -4.99 8.90
CA ASN A 81 9.10 -4.64 9.30
C ASN A 81 9.31 -3.12 9.24
N GLU A 82 10.46 -2.65 8.78
CA GLU A 82 10.88 -1.25 8.89
C GLU A 82 10.51 -0.39 7.68
N ASN A 83 10.63 -0.96 6.48
CA ASN A 83 10.62 -0.23 5.22
C ASN A 83 9.31 -0.40 4.45
N GLY A 84 8.86 0.67 3.78
CA GLY A 84 7.60 0.73 3.05
C GLY A 84 6.34 0.90 3.93
N PRO A 85 5.18 1.17 3.33
CA PRO A 85 3.86 1.17 3.98
C PRO A 85 3.21 -0.23 4.03
N VAL A 86 2.02 -0.32 4.62
CA VAL A 86 1.19 -1.55 4.55
C VAL A 86 0.35 -1.56 3.27
N ILE A 87 -0.37 -0.47 2.97
CA ILE A 87 -1.19 -0.33 1.75
C ILE A 87 -0.53 0.72 0.86
N GLN A 88 -0.28 0.37 -0.42
CA GLN A 88 0.40 1.22 -1.39
C GLN A 88 -0.38 1.29 -2.71
N TRP A 89 -0.58 2.49 -3.27
CA TRP A 89 -1.07 2.67 -4.65
C TRP A 89 -0.33 3.74 -5.48
N GLY A 90 0.75 4.32 -4.94
CA GLY A 90 1.52 5.36 -5.61
C GLY A 90 2.61 4.80 -6.54
N TRP A 91 3.80 5.39 -6.44
CA TRP A 91 4.99 5.17 -7.28
C TRP A 91 4.88 5.64 -8.72
N SER A 92 3.71 5.59 -9.34
CA SER A 92 3.43 6.15 -10.66
C SER A 92 1.97 6.61 -10.73
N PRO A 93 1.60 7.48 -11.68
CA PRO A 93 0.19 7.71 -11.99
C PRO A 93 -0.52 6.40 -12.40
N ARG A 94 -1.77 6.21 -12.00
CA ARG A 94 -2.56 4.99 -12.24
C ARG A 94 -4.04 5.30 -12.47
N THR A 95 -4.69 4.48 -13.28
CA THR A 95 -6.15 4.40 -13.33
C THR A 95 -6.63 3.21 -12.52
N ILE A 96 -7.29 3.50 -11.40
CA ILE A 96 -7.82 2.51 -10.45
C ILE A 96 -9.28 2.82 -10.21
N ASN A 97 -10.13 1.81 -10.30
CA ASN A 97 -11.54 1.92 -10.00
C ASN A 97 -12.02 0.70 -9.22
N ASN A 98 -12.97 0.91 -8.31
CA ASN A 98 -13.73 -0.17 -7.68
C ASN A 98 -12.82 -1.13 -6.91
N VAL A 99 -12.25 -0.63 -5.81
CA VAL A 99 -11.38 -1.41 -4.94
C VAL A 99 -11.90 -1.38 -3.52
N THR A 100 -11.90 -2.55 -2.87
CA THR A 100 -12.22 -2.68 -1.45
C THR A 100 -11.07 -3.38 -0.73
N VAL A 101 -10.58 -2.75 0.34
CA VAL A 101 -9.62 -3.31 1.28
C VAL A 101 -10.26 -3.27 2.66
N ASP A 102 -10.58 -4.42 3.22
CA ASP A 102 -11.35 -4.53 4.47
C ASP A 102 -10.65 -5.45 5.48
N GLN A 103 -10.84 -5.22 6.79
CA GLN A 103 -10.38 -6.13 7.85
C GLN A 103 -8.87 -6.44 7.75
N ILE A 104 -8.05 -5.43 7.98
CA ILE A 104 -6.59 -5.56 8.03
C ILE A 104 -6.13 -5.41 9.48
N ASP A 105 -5.51 -6.43 10.04
CA ASP A 105 -4.95 -6.42 11.39
C ASP A 105 -3.43 -6.38 11.34
N ILE A 106 -2.86 -5.23 11.66
CA ILE A 106 -1.43 -4.99 11.73
C ILE A 106 -1.01 -5.25 13.18
N ILE A 107 -0.63 -6.49 13.45
CA ILE A 107 -0.27 -6.94 14.81
C ILE A 107 1.08 -6.40 15.27
N HIS A 108 1.99 -6.13 14.33
CA HIS A 108 3.29 -5.53 14.61
C HIS A 108 3.76 -4.65 13.45
N ASN A 109 4.48 -3.59 13.78
CA ASN A 109 5.26 -2.81 12.82
C ASN A 109 6.58 -2.34 13.46
N ARG A 110 7.62 -2.11 12.65
CA ARG A 110 8.87 -1.47 13.11
C ARG A 110 9.20 -0.22 12.30
N ILE A 111 8.20 0.55 11.88
CA ILE A 111 8.44 1.77 11.12
C ILE A 111 9.03 2.84 12.05
N TRP A 112 10.25 3.32 11.76
CA TRP A 112 11.03 4.14 12.70
C TRP A 112 11.55 5.47 12.12
N TRP A 113 11.21 5.82 10.89
CA TRP A 113 11.76 7.00 10.20
C TRP A 113 11.54 8.31 10.95
N SER A 114 12.63 8.96 11.37
CA SER A 114 12.58 10.26 12.04
C SER A 114 12.34 11.43 11.08
N ASP A 115 12.64 11.27 9.80
CA ASP A 115 12.30 12.20 8.74
C ASP A 115 10.96 11.83 8.06
N VAL A 116 10.38 12.77 7.33
CA VAL A 116 9.09 12.59 6.67
C VAL A 116 9.31 11.86 5.32
N LYS A 117 9.49 10.54 5.37
CA LYS A 117 9.57 9.68 4.17
C LYS A 117 8.29 9.68 3.35
N HIS A 118 8.43 9.59 2.02
CA HIS A 118 7.29 9.57 1.10
C HIS A 118 6.58 8.21 0.99
N ASN A 119 7.27 7.10 1.32
CA ASN A 119 6.82 5.72 1.14
C ASN A 119 6.66 4.97 2.48
N THR A 120 5.87 5.52 3.40
CA THR A 120 5.67 4.94 4.73
C THR A 120 4.26 5.23 5.26
N CYS A 121 4.00 4.91 6.53
CA CYS A 121 2.69 4.89 7.19
C CYS A 121 1.86 3.63 6.89
N ILE A 122 0.71 3.48 7.54
CA ILE A 122 -0.21 2.37 7.27
C ILE A 122 -0.72 2.45 5.83
N ILE A 123 -1.20 3.63 5.42
CA ILE A 123 -1.83 3.87 4.13
C ILE A 123 -0.99 4.86 3.32
N ASN A 124 -0.65 4.53 2.06
CA ASN A 124 0.27 5.35 1.30
C ASN A 124 -0.02 5.40 -0.21
N SER A 125 0.27 6.57 -0.77
CA SER A 125 0.56 6.77 -2.19
C SER A 125 1.90 7.47 -2.26
N ALA A 126 2.98 6.71 -2.50
CA ALA A 126 4.32 7.27 -2.62
C ALA A 126 4.46 8.25 -3.79
N THR A 127 5.45 9.14 -3.71
CA THR A 127 5.90 9.96 -4.85
C THR A 127 6.44 9.10 -5.99
N HIS A 128 6.72 9.72 -7.14
CA HIS A 128 7.09 8.98 -8.35
C HIS A 128 8.43 8.25 -8.19
N TYR A 129 8.52 6.96 -8.55
CA TYR A 129 9.71 6.12 -8.33
C TYR A 129 10.96 6.65 -9.04
N ALA A 130 10.78 7.26 -10.22
CA ALA A 130 11.89 7.78 -11.02
C ALA A 130 12.51 9.07 -10.45
N ASP A 131 11.76 9.84 -9.65
CA ASP A 131 12.24 11.06 -8.98
C ASP A 131 11.33 11.35 -7.79
N THR A 132 11.78 10.95 -6.60
CA THR A 132 10.99 10.98 -5.37
C THR A 132 10.80 12.40 -4.82
N GLU A 133 11.63 13.34 -5.25
CA GLU A 133 11.59 14.75 -4.81
C GLU A 133 10.74 15.63 -5.75
N SER A 134 10.55 15.17 -6.99
CA SER A 134 9.74 15.92 -7.95
C SER A 134 8.25 15.98 -7.56
N THR A 135 7.66 17.14 -7.82
CA THR A 135 6.22 17.39 -7.62
C THR A 135 5.45 17.59 -8.94
N ASN A 136 6.11 17.39 -10.09
CA ASN A 136 5.56 17.60 -11.44
C ASN A 136 5.50 16.29 -12.28
N THR A 137 5.43 15.15 -11.60
CA THR A 137 5.42 13.79 -12.15
C THR A 137 4.04 13.12 -12.14
N ALA A 138 2.98 13.87 -11.81
CA ALA A 138 1.61 13.38 -11.84
C ALA A 138 1.03 13.39 -13.26
N ASP A 139 -0.09 12.69 -13.46
CA ASP A 139 -0.86 12.71 -14.71
C ASP A 139 -2.36 12.95 -14.42
N PRO A 140 -2.89 14.14 -14.76
CA PRO A 140 -4.30 14.49 -14.61
C PRO A 140 -5.26 13.62 -15.44
N ASN A 141 -4.78 12.91 -16.46
CA ASN A 141 -5.60 12.01 -17.26
C ASN A 141 -5.82 10.64 -16.60
N GLN A 142 -5.08 10.34 -15.54
CA GLN A 142 -5.27 9.14 -14.73
C GLN A 142 -6.23 9.43 -13.59
N LEU A 143 -7.08 8.46 -13.25
CA LEU A 143 -8.10 8.61 -12.21
C LEU A 143 -8.13 7.40 -11.28
N ILE A 144 -7.93 7.67 -9.99
CA ILE A 144 -8.20 6.74 -8.90
C ILE A 144 -9.56 7.09 -8.32
N LYS A 145 -10.50 6.15 -8.39
CA LYS A 145 -11.84 6.34 -7.83
C LYS A 145 -12.44 5.11 -7.18
N ASN A 146 -13.40 5.33 -6.27
CA ASN A 146 -14.15 4.25 -5.60
C ASN A 146 -13.20 3.26 -4.91
N LEU A 147 -12.28 3.79 -4.11
CA LEU A 147 -11.38 3.01 -3.25
C LEU A 147 -11.89 3.10 -1.81
N ILE A 148 -12.29 1.96 -1.26
CA ILE A 148 -12.75 1.83 0.12
C ILE A 148 -11.69 1.08 0.90
N ILE A 149 -11.20 1.69 1.98
CA ILE A 149 -10.28 1.09 2.95
C ILE A 149 -10.96 1.13 4.31
N SER A 150 -11.38 -0.02 4.81
CA SER A 150 -12.23 -0.13 6.00
C SER A 150 -11.65 -1.09 7.03
N ASN A 151 -11.98 -0.85 8.31
CA ASN A 151 -11.71 -1.78 9.41
C ASN A 151 -10.23 -2.17 9.51
N ILE A 152 -9.38 -1.15 9.67
CA ILE A 152 -7.95 -1.32 9.83
C ILE A 152 -7.61 -1.20 11.31
N ARG A 153 -6.97 -2.22 11.86
CA ARG A 153 -6.49 -2.24 13.24
C ARG A 153 -4.97 -2.28 13.24
N SER A 154 -4.32 -1.34 13.94
CA SER A 154 -2.88 -1.36 14.16
C SER A 154 -2.59 -1.46 15.64
N GLU A 155 -2.06 -2.60 16.07
CA GLU A 155 -1.58 -2.84 17.43
C GLU A 155 -0.23 -2.15 17.68
N GLY A 156 0.01 -1.84 18.95
CA GLY A 156 1.23 -1.23 19.43
C GLY A 156 1.47 0.18 18.89
N MET A 157 2.74 0.56 18.91
CA MET A 157 3.16 1.88 18.47
C MET A 157 3.29 1.94 16.94
N ASN A 158 2.70 2.96 16.33
CA ASN A 158 2.83 3.23 14.89
C ASN A 158 3.47 4.62 14.64
N SER A 159 4.10 4.81 13.49
CA SER A 159 4.73 6.10 13.17
C SER A 159 3.73 7.11 12.58
N CYS A 160 2.80 6.69 11.72
CA CYS A 160 1.86 7.60 11.07
C CYS A 160 0.70 6.86 10.41
N ALA A 161 -0.48 7.49 10.33
CA ALA A 161 -1.65 6.90 9.70
C ALA A 161 -1.52 6.83 8.17
N MET A 162 -1.37 7.97 7.51
CA MET A 162 -1.42 8.01 6.04
C MET A 162 -0.54 9.09 5.40
N ARG A 163 0.07 8.78 4.25
CA ARG A 163 0.73 9.78 3.40
C ARG A 163 0.34 9.57 1.95
N ILE A 164 -0.42 10.50 1.39
CA ILE A 164 -0.97 10.42 0.05
C ILE A 164 -0.39 11.57 -0.77
N TYR A 165 0.60 11.24 -1.59
CA TYR A 165 1.11 12.10 -2.65
C TYR A 165 0.37 11.71 -3.93
N ALA A 166 -0.69 12.43 -4.27
CA ALA A 166 -1.57 12.05 -5.37
C ALA A 166 -0.87 12.32 -6.71
N LEU A 167 -0.55 11.24 -7.42
CA LEU A 167 0.03 11.25 -8.78
C LEU A 167 -1.05 11.13 -9.87
N SER A 168 -2.32 11.00 -9.48
CA SER A 168 -3.48 10.86 -10.35
C SER A 168 -4.67 11.56 -9.73
N SER A 169 -5.62 11.96 -10.57
CA SER A 169 -6.88 12.55 -10.10
C SER A 169 -7.53 11.57 -9.13
N THR A 170 -8.04 12.05 -7.99
CA THR A 170 -8.49 11.19 -6.89
C THR A 170 -9.91 11.55 -6.48
N GLN A 171 -10.83 10.59 -6.56
CA GLN A 171 -12.27 10.82 -6.33
C GLN A 171 -12.88 9.68 -5.50
N SER A 172 -13.76 9.99 -4.54
CA SER A 172 -14.50 8.95 -3.78
C SER A 172 -13.56 7.91 -3.13
N ILE A 173 -12.60 8.39 -2.34
CA ILE A 173 -11.75 7.55 -1.50
C ILE A 173 -12.30 7.60 -0.08
N THR A 174 -12.65 6.44 0.46
CA THR A 174 -13.19 6.31 1.81
C THR A 174 -12.21 5.54 2.67
N ILE A 175 -11.81 6.14 3.79
CA ILE A 175 -11.05 5.48 4.85
C ILE A 175 -11.94 5.49 6.10
N GLU A 176 -12.38 4.33 6.55
CA GLU A 176 -13.28 4.20 7.69
C GLU A 176 -12.78 3.17 8.71
N ASN A 177 -13.06 3.42 9.99
CA ASN A 177 -12.66 2.53 11.09
C ASN A 177 -11.15 2.18 11.09
N LEU A 178 -10.30 3.20 10.88
CA LEU A 178 -8.86 3.10 11.15
C LEU A 178 -8.61 3.31 12.66
N TRP A 179 -8.25 2.23 13.35
CA TRP A 179 -7.85 2.25 14.75
C TRP A 179 -6.34 2.03 14.89
N ILE A 180 -5.69 2.92 15.64
CA ILE A 180 -4.26 2.85 15.94
C ILE A 180 -4.13 2.92 17.45
N GLU A 181 -3.50 1.90 18.05
CA GLU A 181 -3.41 1.77 19.50
C GLU A 181 -2.62 2.93 20.11
N GLN A 182 -1.43 3.21 19.59
CA GLN A 182 -0.58 4.27 20.08
C GLN A 182 0.34 4.82 18.98
N TRP A 183 0.71 6.10 19.08
CA TRP A 183 1.82 6.67 18.30
C TRP A 183 3.17 6.35 18.95
N ASN A 184 4.20 6.16 18.14
CA ASN A 184 5.55 5.89 18.63
C ASN A 184 6.20 7.12 19.31
N GLN A 185 7.45 6.97 19.76
CA GLN A 185 8.15 8.02 20.52
C GLN A 185 8.88 9.05 19.63
N LEU A 186 8.64 9.04 18.33
CA LEU A 186 9.22 10.04 17.43
C LEU A 186 8.64 11.43 17.70
N ASN A 187 9.33 12.45 17.19
CA ASN A 187 8.78 13.81 17.17
C ASN A 187 7.45 13.82 16.41
N LYS A 188 6.48 14.60 16.90
CA LYS A 188 5.16 14.75 16.25
C LYS A 188 5.27 15.16 14.78
N SER A 189 6.30 15.94 14.42
CA SER A 189 6.60 16.32 13.03
C SER A 189 6.92 15.14 12.13
N SER A 190 7.48 14.05 12.67
CA SER A 190 7.78 12.81 11.95
C SER A 190 6.53 11.94 11.78
N GLN A 191 5.47 12.18 12.57
CA GLN A 191 4.26 11.36 12.63
C GLN A 191 3.10 11.90 11.80
N ILE A 192 3.32 13.01 11.10
CA ILE A 192 2.27 13.68 10.34
C ILE A 192 1.71 12.78 9.24
N SER A 193 0.39 12.86 9.08
CA SER A 193 -0.30 12.39 7.90
C SER A 193 -0.35 13.49 6.85
N ILE A 194 -0.23 13.12 5.58
CA ILE A 194 -0.12 14.08 4.46
C ILE A 194 -1.15 13.72 3.39
N PHE A 195 -1.79 14.75 2.84
CA PHE A 195 -2.45 14.68 1.54
C PHE A 195 -1.92 15.83 0.69
N LYS A 196 -1.34 15.53 -0.48
CA LYS A 196 -0.80 16.54 -1.39
C LYS A 196 -1.05 16.13 -2.84
N ALA A 197 -1.79 16.95 -3.57
CA ALA A 197 -2.01 16.78 -4.99
C ALA A 197 -0.83 17.34 -5.80
N TYR A 198 -0.22 16.48 -6.62
CA TYR A 198 0.93 16.84 -7.47
C TYR A 198 0.46 17.37 -8.82
N LYS A 199 1.41 17.77 -9.66
CA LYS A 199 1.13 18.36 -10.97
C LYS A 199 1.74 17.52 -12.08
N ASP A 200 1.26 17.71 -13.31
CA ASP A 200 2.02 17.32 -14.49
C ASP A 200 3.14 18.33 -14.80
N LYS A 201 3.90 18.07 -15.86
CA LYS A 201 4.98 18.95 -16.34
C LYS A 201 4.49 20.32 -16.82
N ASN A 202 3.21 20.45 -17.17
CA ASN A 202 2.59 21.70 -17.61
C ASN A 202 2.03 22.52 -16.43
N GLY A 203 2.12 21.98 -15.20
CA GLY A 203 1.62 22.61 -13.99
C GLY A 203 0.14 22.37 -13.70
N ASN A 204 -0.53 21.50 -14.47
CA ASN A 204 -1.90 21.07 -14.22
C ASN A 204 -1.91 20.16 -12.99
N GLN A 205 -2.73 20.49 -12.00
CA GLN A 205 -2.87 19.69 -10.79
C GLN A 205 -3.84 18.53 -11.03
N VAL A 206 -3.59 17.40 -10.35
CA VAL A 206 -4.54 16.29 -10.25
C VAL A 206 -5.62 16.52 -9.19
#